data_AF-A0A419W3J6-F1
#
_entry.id   AF-A0A419W3J6-F1
#
_cell.length_a   1.000
_cell.length_b   1.000
_cell.length_c   1.000
_cell.angle_alpha   90.00
_cell.angle_beta   90.00
_cell.angle_gamma   90.00
#
_symmetry.space_group_name_H-M   'P 1'
#
loop_
_entity.id
_entity.type
_entity.pdbx_description
1 polymer ?
#
loop_
_entity_poly.entity_id
_entity_poly.type
_entity_poly.pdbx_seq_one_letter_code
_entity_poly.pdbx_strand_id
1 'polypeptide(L)'
;MGTIIRNRTIRPSSRLESSKNYKIDTKVVGAIDTLRVNIDHESDSFLKSYWFHGKDVAYRNSISFRVTDYGPRIDISWSGAQPYKEEQNTRQKQSVDKLLVDLDAINRKMKVPTEGIVYSLDPVVDDKSKILILGTMPGEESLRQQAYYAHPRNLFWKLIEAVIGESLPGDYEEKKSFLLHHGIALWDVCHSCERQGSLDTDISDELPNDIANFIVNYPNVTTIGLNGKKAAQLFGKYIGSIQGIKLFALPSSSPANASIPWEEKRDSWLRLKQYL
;
A
#
# COMPACT_ATOMS: atom_id res chain seq x y z
N MET A 1 20.16 -17.92 -15.41
CA MET A 1 19.55 -17.31 -14.22
C MET A 1 18.26 -16.66 -14.65
N GLY A 2 17.15 -17.38 -14.48
CA GLY A 2 15.81 -16.89 -14.81
C GLY A 2 14.93 -16.84 -13.58
N THR A 3 13.89 -16.02 -13.62
CA THR A 3 12.83 -16.04 -12.62
C THR A 3 11.73 -16.99 -13.10
N ILE A 4 11.50 -18.05 -12.33
CA ILE A 4 10.42 -19.01 -12.56
C ILE A 4 9.22 -18.59 -11.70
N ILE A 5 8.07 -18.39 -12.34
CA ILE A 5 6.85 -17.90 -11.68
C ILE A 5 5.84 -19.03 -11.49
N ARG A 6 5.27 -19.13 -10.30
CA ARG A 6 4.17 -20.06 -9.97
C ARG A 6 3.02 -19.28 -9.35
N ASN A 7 1.80 -19.51 -9.84
CA ASN A 7 0.59 -18.89 -9.29
C ASN A 7 -0.26 -19.91 -8.54
N ARG A 8 -0.88 -19.51 -7.44
CA ARG A 8 -1.81 -20.33 -6.66
C ARG A 8 -2.97 -19.52 -6.11
N THR A 9 -4.18 -20.00 -6.37
CA THR A 9 -5.39 -19.49 -5.74
C THR A 9 -5.77 -20.31 -4.53
N ILE A 10 -5.99 -19.62 -3.42
CA ILE A 10 -6.61 -20.17 -2.22
C ILE A 10 -8.09 -20.33 -2.52
N ARG A 11 -8.60 -21.57 -2.44
CA ARG A 11 -9.96 -21.90 -2.83
C ARG A 11 -10.74 -22.61 -1.72
N PRO A 12 -11.22 -21.89 -0.69
CA PRO A 12 -11.99 -22.48 0.40
C PRO A 12 -13.26 -23.20 -0.07
N SER A 13 -13.92 -22.72 -1.13
CA SER A 13 -15.21 -23.24 -1.65
C SER A 13 -15.15 -24.67 -2.20
N SER A 14 -13.97 -25.14 -2.59
CA SER A 14 -13.78 -26.43 -3.28
C SER A 14 -12.98 -27.44 -2.46
N ARG A 15 -12.68 -27.15 -1.18
CA ARG A 15 -11.84 -28.00 -0.33
C ARG A 15 -12.56 -28.48 0.93
N LEU A 16 -12.34 -29.75 1.27
CA LEU A 16 -12.65 -30.31 2.59
C LEU A 16 -11.89 -29.51 3.67
N GLU A 17 -12.52 -29.24 4.82
CA GLU A 17 -11.96 -28.45 5.95
C GLU A 17 -10.55 -28.90 6.38
N SER A 18 -10.19 -30.16 6.12
CA SER A 18 -8.91 -30.78 6.46
C SER A 18 -7.75 -30.48 5.49
N SER A 19 -7.99 -29.86 4.33
CA SER A 19 -6.99 -29.71 3.27
C SER A 19 -6.50 -28.27 3.07
N LYS A 20 -5.91 -27.67 4.12
CA LYS A 20 -5.35 -26.30 4.10
C LYS A 20 -3.93 -26.19 3.50
N ASN A 21 -3.38 -27.26 2.92
CA ASN A 21 -2.01 -27.30 2.36
C ASN A 21 -2.02 -27.16 0.82
N TYR A 22 -1.22 -26.24 0.30
CA TYR A 22 -1.07 -25.92 -1.13
C TYR A 22 0.34 -26.25 -1.60
N LYS A 23 0.46 -27.02 -2.69
CA LYS A 23 1.75 -27.50 -3.22
C LYS A 23 2.24 -26.65 -4.39
N ILE A 24 3.51 -26.30 -4.36
CA ILE A 24 4.25 -25.62 -5.43
C ILE A 24 5.23 -26.61 -6.04
N ASP A 25 5.16 -26.78 -7.36
CA ASP A 25 6.10 -27.61 -8.10
C ASP A 25 7.40 -26.85 -8.36
N THR A 26 8.51 -27.46 -7.92
CA THR A 26 9.87 -26.92 -7.99
C THR A 26 10.79 -27.75 -8.89
N LYS A 27 10.29 -28.80 -9.57
CA LYS A 27 11.12 -29.73 -10.39
C LYS A 27 11.92 -29.05 -11.50
N VAL A 28 11.39 -27.95 -12.03
CA VAL A 28 12.01 -27.18 -13.13
C VAL A 28 12.87 -26.03 -12.64
N VAL A 29 12.96 -25.81 -11.31
CA VAL A 29 13.74 -24.72 -10.73
C VAL A 29 15.18 -25.17 -10.59
N GLY A 30 16.09 -24.54 -11.35
CA GLY A 30 17.52 -24.78 -11.24
C GLY A 30 18.12 -24.11 -9.99
N ALA A 31 19.27 -24.61 -9.54
CA ALA A 31 19.94 -24.09 -8.33
C ALA A 31 20.36 -22.60 -8.43
N ILE A 32 20.50 -22.09 -9.66
CA ILE A 32 20.88 -20.69 -9.95
C ILE A 32 19.70 -19.80 -10.33
N ASP A 33 18.48 -20.34 -10.34
CA ASP A 33 17.27 -19.60 -10.68
C ASP A 33 16.66 -18.93 -9.45
N THR A 34 15.66 -18.10 -9.68
CA THR A 34 14.83 -17.54 -8.60
C THR A 34 13.41 -18.05 -8.80
N LEU A 35 12.78 -18.56 -7.74
CA LEU A 35 11.37 -18.93 -7.77
C LEU A 35 10.54 -17.80 -7.15
N ARG A 36 9.59 -17.27 -7.92
CA ARG A 36 8.54 -16.36 -7.46
C ARG A 36 7.23 -17.12 -7.35
N VAL A 37 6.59 -17.07 -6.19
CA VAL A 37 5.24 -17.65 -5.99
C VAL A 37 4.25 -16.53 -5.71
N ASN A 38 3.27 -16.37 -6.59
CA ASN A 38 2.14 -15.47 -6.40
C ASN A 38 0.95 -16.26 -5.84
N ILE A 39 0.33 -15.72 -4.80
CA ILE A 39 -0.81 -16.33 -4.13
C ILE A 39 -1.97 -15.34 -4.13
N ASP A 40 -3.09 -15.72 -4.74
CA ASP A 40 -4.36 -14.99 -4.74
C ASP A 40 -5.45 -15.76 -3.96
N HIS A 41 -6.58 -15.13 -3.67
CA HIS A 41 -7.73 -15.74 -3.00
C HIS A 41 -8.99 -15.65 -3.86
N GLU A 42 -9.81 -16.70 -3.89
CA GLU A 42 -10.95 -16.75 -4.83
C GLU A 42 -12.12 -15.83 -4.48
N SER A 43 -12.23 -15.42 -3.21
CA SER A 43 -13.34 -14.60 -2.69
C SER A 43 -12.87 -13.39 -1.88
N ASP A 44 -11.56 -13.14 -1.82
CA ASP A 44 -10.95 -12.08 -1.02
C ASP A 44 -9.93 -11.33 -1.91
N SER A 45 -9.71 -10.04 -1.68
CA SER A 45 -8.73 -9.22 -2.40
C SER A 45 -7.27 -9.57 -2.08
N PHE A 46 -7.03 -10.57 -1.23
CA PHE A 46 -5.70 -11.08 -0.91
C PHE A 46 -4.87 -11.44 -2.16
N LEU A 47 -3.73 -10.76 -2.32
CA LEU A 47 -2.68 -11.06 -3.29
C LEU A 47 -1.30 -10.85 -2.66
N LYS A 48 -0.45 -11.88 -2.62
CA LYS A 48 0.93 -11.78 -2.12
C LYS A 48 1.94 -12.53 -3.00
N SER A 49 3.16 -12.00 -3.08
CA SER A 49 4.29 -12.62 -3.79
C SER A 49 5.38 -13.05 -2.81
N TYR A 50 5.99 -14.21 -3.05
CA TYR A 50 7.05 -14.79 -2.22
C TYR A 50 8.23 -15.22 -3.09
N TRP A 51 9.47 -14.98 -2.63
CA TRP A 51 10.69 -15.22 -3.39
C TRP A 51 11.58 -16.27 -2.72
N PHE A 52 12.12 -17.19 -3.52
CA PHE A 52 13.00 -18.26 -3.06
C PHE A 52 14.24 -18.32 -3.94
N HIS A 53 15.41 -18.54 -3.32
CA HIS A 53 16.60 -18.85 -4.09
C HIS A 53 16.47 -20.27 -4.65
N GLY A 54 16.86 -20.45 -5.91
CA GLY A 54 16.81 -21.74 -6.59
C GLY A 54 17.54 -22.84 -5.82
N LYS A 55 18.70 -22.52 -5.22
CA LYS A 55 19.47 -23.45 -4.38
C LYS A 55 18.68 -24.06 -3.22
N ASP A 56 17.67 -23.35 -2.69
CA ASP A 56 16.87 -23.78 -1.55
C ASP A 56 15.71 -24.70 -1.96
N VAL A 57 15.39 -24.75 -3.26
CA VAL A 57 14.23 -25.48 -3.80
C VAL A 57 14.56 -26.49 -4.91
N ALA A 58 15.70 -26.37 -5.59
CA ALA A 58 16.07 -27.15 -6.78
C ALA A 58 16.26 -28.65 -6.52
N TYR A 59 16.61 -29.02 -5.28
CA TYR A 59 16.78 -30.43 -4.87
C TYR A 59 15.47 -31.09 -4.41
N ARG A 60 14.34 -30.38 -4.53
CA ARG A 60 13.03 -30.83 -4.07
C ARG A 60 12.09 -30.98 -5.25
N ASN A 61 11.20 -31.96 -5.16
CA ASN A 61 10.08 -32.09 -6.10
C ASN A 61 8.98 -31.04 -5.86
N SER A 62 8.92 -30.47 -4.65
CA SER A 62 7.94 -29.45 -4.30
C SER A 62 8.25 -28.78 -2.97
N ILE A 63 7.72 -27.57 -2.80
CA ILE A 63 7.48 -26.93 -1.50
C ILE A 63 5.97 -26.75 -1.31
N SER A 64 5.55 -26.44 -0.09
CA SER A 64 4.13 -26.25 0.20
C SER A 64 3.92 -25.08 1.15
N PHE A 65 2.72 -24.52 1.15
CA PHE A 65 2.29 -23.59 2.18
C PHE A 65 0.95 -23.99 2.78
N ARG A 66 0.74 -23.63 4.04
CA ARG A 66 -0.55 -23.71 4.72
C ARG A 66 -1.16 -22.33 4.81
N VAL A 67 -2.48 -22.28 4.63
CA VAL A 67 -3.27 -21.07 4.82
C VAL A 67 -3.98 -21.15 6.17
N THR A 68 -3.81 -20.10 6.98
CA THR A 68 -4.70 -19.84 8.11
C THR A 68 -5.47 -18.57 7.80
N ASP A 69 -6.76 -18.73 7.58
CA ASP A 69 -7.68 -17.65 7.27
C ASP A 69 -8.41 -17.22 8.55
N TYR A 70 -8.29 -15.95 8.89
CA TYR A 70 -8.93 -15.33 10.05
C TYR A 70 -10.06 -14.36 9.64
N GLY A 71 -10.42 -14.28 8.36
CA GLY A 71 -11.29 -13.25 7.80
C GLY A 71 -10.44 -12.11 7.21
N PRO A 72 -10.28 -10.95 7.89
CA PRO A 72 -9.55 -9.80 7.34
C PRO A 72 -8.03 -10.03 7.24
N ARG A 73 -7.53 -11.21 7.66
CA ARG A 73 -6.11 -11.56 7.65
C ARG A 73 -5.95 -12.99 7.22
N ILE A 74 -5.10 -13.18 6.22
CA ILE A 74 -4.67 -14.49 5.75
C ILE A 74 -3.17 -14.65 6.02
N ASP A 75 -2.84 -15.66 6.83
CA ASP A 75 -1.46 -16.04 7.14
C ASP A 75 -1.02 -17.24 6.31
N ILE A 76 0.18 -17.13 5.73
CA ILE A 76 0.82 -18.16 4.92
C ILE A 76 2.01 -18.73 5.67
N SER A 77 1.98 -20.02 5.96
CA SER A 77 3.09 -20.74 6.61
C SER A 77 3.74 -21.70 5.62
N TRP A 78 5.03 -21.48 5.32
CA TRP A 78 5.77 -22.28 4.34
C TRP A 78 6.41 -23.53 4.94
N SER A 79 6.41 -24.60 4.16
CA SER A 79 7.02 -25.90 4.47
C SER A 79 7.88 -26.36 3.29
N GLY A 80 9.07 -26.88 3.58
CA GLY A 80 10.04 -27.33 2.58
C GLY A 80 11.10 -26.28 2.24
N ALA A 81 10.73 -25.01 2.06
CA ALA A 81 11.69 -23.90 1.97
C ALA A 81 11.04 -22.63 2.54
N GLN A 82 11.85 -21.70 3.02
CA GLN A 82 11.37 -20.38 3.46
C GLN A 82 11.67 -19.35 2.38
N PRO A 83 10.73 -18.42 2.11
CA PRO A 83 11.01 -17.32 1.21
C PRO A 83 12.06 -16.41 1.86
N TYR A 84 13.01 -15.91 1.08
CA TYR A 84 13.92 -14.88 1.58
C TYR A 84 13.16 -13.56 1.65
N LYS A 85 13.35 -12.83 2.76
CA LYS A 85 13.02 -11.41 2.80
C LYS A 85 14.02 -10.71 1.89
N GLU A 86 13.56 -9.85 1.02
CA GLU A 86 14.46 -8.98 0.27
C GLU A 86 15.17 -8.08 1.29
N GLU A 87 16.39 -8.46 1.71
CA GLU A 87 17.18 -7.69 2.66
C GLU A 87 17.83 -6.50 1.92
N GLN A 88 17.40 -5.29 2.25
CA GLN A 88 18.24 -4.12 2.07
C GLN A 88 19.50 -4.28 2.96
N ASN A 89 20.66 -4.45 2.31
CA ASN A 89 22.04 -4.41 2.81
C ASN A 89 22.26 -4.48 4.35
N THR A 90 22.82 -5.59 4.85
CA THR A 90 23.45 -5.64 6.19
C THR A 90 24.76 -6.44 6.18
N ARG A 91 25.87 -5.77 6.50
CA ARG A 91 27.08 -6.40 7.08
C ARG A 91 26.94 -6.35 8.60
N GLN A 92 27.50 -7.37 9.26
CA GLN A 92 27.64 -7.58 10.73
C GLN A 92 26.47 -8.29 11.41
N LYS A 93 26.49 -9.62 11.36
CA LYS A 93 25.66 -10.50 12.19
C LYS A 93 26.56 -11.58 12.81
N GLN A 94 27.24 -11.25 13.90
CA GLN A 94 27.99 -12.25 14.68
C GLN A 94 28.08 -11.96 16.20
N SER A 95 27.29 -11.01 16.72
CA SER A 95 27.24 -10.63 18.14
C SER A 95 25.92 -11.00 18.85
N VAL A 96 25.06 -11.80 18.19
CA VAL A 96 23.65 -12.03 18.59
C VAL A 96 23.50 -12.88 19.86
N ASP A 97 24.40 -13.83 20.13
CA ASP A 97 24.15 -14.82 21.20
C ASP A 97 24.41 -14.28 22.61
N LYS A 98 25.14 -13.17 22.77
CA LYS A 98 25.42 -12.59 24.10
C LYS A 98 24.34 -11.61 24.58
N LEU A 99 23.48 -11.12 23.67
CA LEU A 99 22.40 -10.16 23.98
C LEU A 99 21.12 -10.82 24.50
N LEU A 100 20.94 -12.14 24.28
CA LEU A 100 19.71 -12.86 24.64
C LEU A 100 19.45 -12.97 26.14
N VAL A 101 20.50 -12.93 26.97
CA VAL A 101 20.36 -13.05 28.44
C VAL A 101 19.97 -11.70 29.08
N ASP A 102 20.33 -10.57 28.48
CA ASP A 102 19.95 -9.23 28.95
C ASP A 102 18.55 -8.79 28.47
N LEU A 103 18.00 -9.45 27.44
CA LEU A 103 16.69 -9.13 26.86
C LEU A 103 15.51 -9.42 27.80
N ASP A 104 15.59 -10.45 28.64
CA ASP A 104 14.51 -10.76 29.61
C ASP A 104 14.40 -9.72 30.74
N ALA A 105 15.53 -9.12 31.13
CA ALA A 105 15.56 -8.04 32.11
C ALA A 105 15.04 -6.71 31.53
N ILE A 106 15.28 -6.46 30.23
CA ILE A 106 14.77 -5.29 29.50
C ILE A 106 13.26 -5.45 29.21
N ASN A 107 12.80 -6.66 28.85
CA ASN A 107 11.39 -6.94 28.54
C ASN A 107 10.43 -6.76 29.73
N ARG A 108 10.92 -6.82 30.98
CA ARG A 108 10.11 -6.45 32.16
C ARG A 108 9.96 -4.93 32.36
N LYS A 109 10.80 -4.11 31.73
CA LYS A 109 10.76 -2.63 31.83
C LYS A 109 10.14 -1.94 30.60
N MET A 110 10.01 -2.61 29.47
CA MET A 110 9.35 -2.06 28.28
C MET A 110 8.13 -2.87 27.90
N LYS A 111 6.97 -2.34 28.28
CA LYS A 111 5.67 -2.75 27.78
C LYS A 111 5.55 -2.26 26.33
N VAL A 112 5.96 -3.06 25.34
CA VAL A 112 5.72 -2.76 23.91
C VAL A 112 4.45 -3.49 23.48
N PRO A 113 3.35 -2.79 23.15
CA PRO A 113 2.17 -3.40 22.55
C PRO A 113 2.41 -3.68 21.07
N THR A 114 1.94 -4.83 20.57
CA THR A 114 1.92 -5.21 19.15
C THR A 114 0.78 -4.52 18.37
N GLU A 115 0.42 -3.28 18.73
CA GLU A 115 -0.64 -2.46 18.13
C GLU A 115 0.01 -1.21 17.50
N GLY A 116 -0.14 -0.97 16.18
CA GLY A 116 0.32 0.31 15.61
C GLY A 116 0.53 0.42 14.10
N ILE A 117 0.63 -0.68 13.34
CA ILE A 117 0.85 -0.60 11.89
C ILE A 117 -0.50 -0.44 11.16
N VAL A 118 -0.61 0.60 10.34
CA VAL A 118 -1.75 0.87 9.46
C VAL A 118 -1.33 0.79 7.99
N TYR A 119 -2.27 0.40 7.13
CA TYR A 119 -2.08 0.30 5.68
C TYR A 119 -3.00 1.29 4.96
N SER A 120 -2.56 1.83 3.84
CA SER A 120 -3.39 2.66 2.96
C SER A 120 -4.46 1.82 2.25
N LEU A 121 -5.41 2.51 1.63
CA LEU A 121 -6.46 1.91 0.83
C LEU A 121 -5.94 1.61 -0.59
N ASP A 122 -6.69 0.82 -1.35
CA ASP A 122 -6.42 0.60 -2.76
C ASP A 122 -6.59 1.90 -3.57
N PRO A 123 -5.85 2.09 -4.68
CA PRO A 123 -6.02 3.26 -5.51
C PRO A 123 -7.40 3.27 -6.18
N VAL A 124 -8.02 4.45 -6.26
CA VAL A 124 -9.18 4.69 -7.13
C VAL A 124 -8.64 5.21 -8.46
N VAL A 125 -8.67 4.39 -9.50
CA VAL A 125 -8.07 4.70 -10.81
C VAL A 125 -8.74 3.91 -11.92
N ASP A 126 -8.70 4.46 -13.13
CA ASP A 126 -9.00 3.77 -14.38
C ASP A 126 -8.06 4.24 -15.51
N ASP A 127 -8.19 3.63 -16.70
CA ASP A 127 -7.37 3.98 -17.86
C ASP A 127 -7.59 5.42 -18.37
N LYS A 128 -8.67 6.10 -17.96
CA LYS A 128 -8.98 7.48 -18.38
C LYS A 128 -8.43 8.52 -17.42
N SER A 129 -7.89 8.10 -16.28
CA SER A 129 -7.36 8.97 -15.25
C SER A 129 -6.18 9.80 -15.78
N LYS A 130 -6.25 11.12 -15.54
CA LYS A 130 -5.26 12.13 -15.98
C LYS A 130 -4.53 12.78 -14.82
N ILE A 131 -5.23 12.95 -13.70
CA ILE A 131 -4.75 13.58 -12.48
C ILE A 131 -4.75 12.54 -11.37
N LEU A 132 -3.63 12.33 -10.68
CA LEU A 132 -3.57 11.53 -9.46
C LEU A 132 -3.43 12.44 -8.25
N ILE A 133 -4.38 12.39 -7.32
CA ILE A 133 -4.24 13.06 -6.02
C ILE A 133 -3.64 12.08 -5.02
N LEU A 134 -2.54 12.48 -4.40
CA LEU A 134 -1.83 11.70 -3.38
C LEU A 134 -1.99 12.36 -2.01
N GLY A 135 -2.66 11.66 -1.10
CA GLY A 135 -2.61 11.94 0.34
C GLY A 135 -1.34 11.41 1.00
N THR A 136 -1.18 11.67 2.30
CA THR A 136 -0.08 11.08 3.09
C THR A 136 -0.39 9.62 3.43
N MET A 137 -1.45 9.41 4.22
CA MET A 137 -1.97 8.13 4.71
C MET A 137 -3.44 8.38 5.08
N PRO A 138 -4.39 7.46 4.83
CA PRO A 138 -5.79 7.69 5.17
C PRO A 138 -5.95 7.90 6.68
N GLY A 139 -6.84 8.81 7.07
CA GLY A 139 -7.19 9.00 8.49
C GLY A 139 -7.93 7.79 9.05
N GLU A 140 -8.07 7.73 10.38
CA GLU A 140 -8.77 6.64 11.08
C GLU A 140 -10.18 6.40 10.52
N GLU A 141 -10.95 7.46 10.29
CA GLU A 141 -12.30 7.34 9.74
C GLU A 141 -12.31 6.82 8.30
N SER A 142 -11.31 7.18 7.50
CA SER A 142 -11.14 6.66 6.15
C SER A 142 -10.79 5.18 6.15
N LEU A 143 -9.93 4.75 7.07
CA LEU A 143 -9.60 3.32 7.24
C LEU A 143 -10.82 2.54 7.75
N ARG A 144 -11.56 3.09 8.71
CA ARG A 144 -12.75 2.45 9.28
C ARG A 144 -13.84 2.25 8.24
N GLN A 145 -14.07 3.24 7.38
CA GLN A 145 -15.10 3.19 6.34
C GLN A 145 -14.60 2.61 5.01
N GLN A 146 -13.31 2.31 4.88
CA GLN A 146 -12.68 1.97 3.58
C GLN A 146 -12.99 3.02 2.49
N ALA A 147 -12.96 4.29 2.88
CA ALA A 147 -13.35 5.41 2.04
C ALA A 147 -12.41 6.61 2.19
N TYR A 148 -11.80 7.02 1.08
CA TYR A 148 -10.93 8.21 1.05
C TYR A 148 -11.67 9.45 1.56
N TYR A 149 -10.99 10.19 2.44
CA TYR A 149 -11.48 11.46 2.99
C TYR A 149 -12.87 11.39 3.65
N ALA A 150 -13.25 10.23 4.22
CA ALA A 150 -14.54 9.99 4.87
C ALA A 150 -14.84 10.89 6.08
N HIS A 151 -13.83 11.45 6.73
CA HIS A 151 -14.05 12.31 7.91
C HIS A 151 -14.93 13.52 7.52
N PRO A 152 -16.08 13.80 8.19
CA PRO A 152 -17.05 14.81 7.74
C PRO A 152 -16.51 16.24 7.65
N ARG A 153 -15.48 16.57 8.43
CA ARG A 153 -14.80 17.88 8.39
C ARG A 153 -13.67 17.96 7.35
N ASN A 154 -13.37 16.88 6.62
CA ASN A 154 -12.37 16.91 5.56
C ASN A 154 -12.94 17.67 4.37
N LEU A 155 -12.18 18.66 3.88
CA LEU A 155 -12.63 19.55 2.82
C LEU A 155 -12.37 18.98 1.42
N PHE A 156 -11.81 17.78 1.29
CA PHE A 156 -11.42 17.20 0.01
C PHE A 156 -12.57 17.21 -1.00
N TRP A 157 -13.71 16.65 -0.62
CA TRP A 157 -14.88 16.55 -1.49
C TRP A 157 -15.37 17.95 -1.93
N LYS A 158 -15.44 18.90 -1.00
CA LYS A 158 -15.80 20.30 -1.32
C LYS A 158 -14.79 20.98 -2.26
N LEU A 159 -13.50 20.63 -2.15
CA LEU A 159 -12.46 21.15 -3.06
C LEU A 159 -12.60 20.54 -4.45
N ILE A 160 -12.94 19.26 -4.55
CA ILE A 160 -13.22 18.59 -5.82
C ILE A 160 -14.44 19.21 -6.51
N GLU A 161 -15.53 19.50 -5.79
CA GLU A 161 -16.68 20.24 -6.34
C GLU A 161 -16.25 21.58 -6.94
N ALA A 162 -15.38 22.32 -6.25
CA ALA A 162 -14.89 23.60 -6.76
C ALA A 162 -14.00 23.44 -8.01
N VAL A 163 -13.15 22.41 -8.05
CA VAL A 163 -12.25 22.12 -9.18
C VAL A 163 -13.04 21.74 -10.43
N ILE A 164 -13.99 20.81 -10.29
CA ILE A 164 -14.82 20.33 -11.39
C ILE A 164 -15.88 21.38 -11.77
N GLY A 165 -16.49 22.03 -10.78
CA GLY A 165 -17.58 23.00 -10.98
C GLY A 165 -18.97 22.35 -11.01
N GLU A 166 -19.09 21.13 -10.48
CA GLU A 166 -20.33 20.35 -10.40
C GLU A 166 -20.53 19.85 -8.96
N SER A 167 -21.79 19.66 -8.56
CA SER A 167 -22.13 19.13 -7.23
C SER A 167 -21.79 17.65 -7.14
N LEU A 168 -21.22 17.23 -6.00
CA LEU A 168 -20.93 15.81 -5.77
C LEU A 168 -22.21 15.01 -5.49
N PRO A 169 -22.23 13.72 -5.88
CA PRO A 169 -23.28 12.81 -5.46
C PRO A 169 -23.18 12.51 -3.95
N GLY A 170 -24.20 11.86 -3.40
CA GLY A 170 -24.29 11.59 -1.97
C GLY A 170 -23.41 10.42 -1.54
N ASP A 171 -23.52 9.30 -2.24
CA ASP A 171 -22.88 8.03 -1.90
C ASP A 171 -21.39 7.99 -2.27
N TYR A 172 -20.60 7.18 -1.56
CA TYR A 172 -19.16 7.08 -1.80
C TYR A 172 -18.80 6.41 -3.13
N GLU A 173 -19.53 5.37 -3.54
CA GLU A 173 -19.30 4.71 -4.83
C GLU A 173 -19.62 5.63 -6.00
N GLU A 174 -20.68 6.43 -5.86
CA GLU A 174 -21.02 7.47 -6.81
C GLU A 174 -19.93 8.55 -6.86
N LYS A 175 -19.37 8.95 -5.72
CA LYS A 175 -18.24 9.90 -5.66
C LYS A 175 -16.99 9.36 -6.35
N LYS A 176 -16.66 8.07 -6.18
CA LYS A 176 -15.56 7.44 -6.91
C LYS A 176 -15.81 7.45 -8.41
N SER A 177 -17.01 7.05 -8.82
CA SER A 177 -17.41 7.05 -10.23
C SER A 177 -17.36 8.45 -10.84
N PHE A 178 -17.78 9.46 -10.07
CA PHE A 178 -17.70 10.87 -10.45
C PHE A 178 -16.25 11.33 -10.64
N LEU A 179 -15.34 11.00 -9.71
CA LEU A 179 -13.91 11.31 -9.86
C LEU A 179 -13.33 10.70 -11.14
N LEU A 180 -13.57 9.40 -11.37
CA LEU A 180 -13.08 8.69 -12.55
C LEU A 180 -13.67 9.25 -13.85
N HIS A 181 -14.95 9.63 -13.85
CA HIS A 181 -15.59 10.30 -14.98
C HIS A 181 -14.86 11.58 -15.39
N HIS A 182 -14.36 12.35 -14.41
CA HIS A 182 -13.58 13.56 -14.63
C HIS A 182 -12.06 13.32 -14.71
N GLY A 183 -11.62 12.07 -14.82
CA GLY A 183 -10.21 11.72 -14.98
C GLY A 183 -9.35 11.96 -13.72
N ILE A 184 -9.96 11.93 -12.53
CA ILE A 184 -9.27 12.10 -11.25
C ILE A 184 -9.12 10.74 -10.56
N ALA A 185 -7.88 10.35 -10.31
CA ALA A 185 -7.51 9.18 -9.50
C ALA A 185 -7.11 9.59 -8.07
N LEU A 186 -7.27 8.68 -7.11
CA LEU A 186 -6.88 8.85 -5.71
C LEU A 186 -5.94 7.75 -5.26
N TRP A 187 -4.94 8.13 -4.47
CA TRP A 187 -4.17 7.20 -3.65
C TRP A 187 -3.45 7.94 -2.51
N ASP A 188 -2.52 7.27 -1.84
CA ASP A 188 -1.61 7.88 -0.87
C ASP A 188 -0.15 7.58 -1.19
N VAL A 189 0.74 8.42 -0.65
CA VAL A 189 2.18 8.19 -0.74
C VAL A 189 2.61 7.00 0.13
N CYS A 190 2.07 6.87 1.34
CA CYS A 190 2.39 5.74 2.21
C CYS A 190 1.57 4.51 1.84
N HIS A 191 2.25 3.39 1.65
CA HIS A 191 1.64 2.06 1.64
C HIS A 191 1.29 1.60 3.05
N SER A 192 2.23 1.74 3.98
CA SER A 192 2.06 1.39 5.39
C SER A 192 2.90 2.29 6.29
N CYS A 193 2.51 2.43 7.54
CA CYS A 193 3.31 3.09 8.56
C CYS A 193 2.90 2.64 9.97
N GLU A 194 3.75 2.91 10.95
CA GLU A 194 3.32 2.94 12.35
C GLU A 194 2.67 4.29 12.64
N ARG A 195 1.47 4.28 13.22
CA ARG A 195 0.78 5.51 13.61
C ARG A 195 -0.16 5.27 14.78
N GLN A 196 -0.03 6.07 15.83
CA GLN A 196 -1.07 6.21 16.85
C GLN A 196 -2.01 7.35 16.44
N GLY A 197 -3.30 7.04 16.28
CA GLY A 197 -4.29 8.02 15.83
C GLY A 197 -4.22 8.30 14.32
N SER A 198 -4.53 9.56 13.92
CA SER A 198 -4.73 9.94 12.52
C SER A 198 -3.90 11.13 12.05
N LEU A 199 -3.05 11.70 12.91
CA LEU A 199 -2.24 12.86 12.56
C LEU A 199 -0.99 12.45 11.77
N ASP A 200 -0.63 13.24 10.77
CA ASP A 200 0.58 13.04 9.96
C ASP A 200 1.87 13.16 10.79
N THR A 201 1.82 13.83 11.94
CA THR A 201 2.95 13.97 12.89
C THR A 201 3.28 12.67 13.60
N ASP A 202 2.31 11.76 13.69
CA ASP A 202 2.42 10.53 14.47
C ASP A 202 2.84 9.35 13.59
N ILE A 203 3.14 9.62 12.31
CA ILE A 203 3.62 8.64 11.32
C ILE A 203 5.12 8.40 11.52
N SER A 204 5.46 7.13 11.76
CA SER A 204 6.82 6.60 11.75
C SER A 204 6.91 5.31 10.91
N ASP A 205 8.13 4.90 10.59
CA ASP A 205 8.43 3.66 9.87
C ASP A 205 7.62 3.52 8.57
N GLU A 206 7.49 4.62 7.83
CA GLU A 206 6.66 4.67 6.65
C GLU A 206 7.29 3.96 5.44
N LEU A 207 6.52 3.10 4.79
CA LEU A 207 6.86 2.47 3.51
C LEU A 207 6.03 3.13 2.41
N PRO A 208 6.63 3.55 1.27
CA PRO A 208 5.91 4.17 0.18
C PRO A 208 5.15 3.16 -0.68
N ASN A 209 4.06 3.61 -1.30
CA ASN A 209 3.42 2.93 -2.42
C ASN A 209 4.32 3.01 -3.68
N ASP A 210 4.20 2.02 -4.57
CA ASP A 210 4.94 2.00 -5.85
C ASP A 210 4.28 2.90 -6.90
N ILE A 211 4.41 4.21 -6.68
CA ILE A 211 3.83 5.23 -7.56
C ILE A 211 4.51 5.23 -8.94
N ALA A 212 5.79 4.84 -9.02
CA ALA A 212 6.48 4.76 -10.31
C ALA A 212 5.83 3.71 -11.21
N ASN A 213 5.59 2.49 -10.68
CA ASN A 213 4.89 1.45 -11.44
C ASN A 213 3.42 1.80 -11.70
N PHE A 214 2.76 2.50 -10.78
CA PHE A 214 1.40 3.02 -11.01
C PHE A 214 1.35 3.91 -12.27
N ILE A 215 2.28 4.86 -12.43
CA ILE A 215 2.33 5.75 -13.59
C ILE A 215 2.63 4.97 -14.89
N VAL A 216 3.46 3.91 -14.82
CA VAL A 216 3.70 3.03 -15.97
C VAL A 216 2.42 2.31 -16.41
N ASN A 217 1.61 1.85 -15.46
CA ASN A 217 0.36 1.14 -15.74
C ASN A 217 -0.77 2.09 -16.19
N TYR A 218 -0.75 3.35 -15.76
CA TYR A 218 -1.74 4.37 -16.11
C TYR A 218 -1.08 5.58 -16.80
N PRO A 219 -0.63 5.42 -18.06
CA PRO A 219 0.19 6.41 -18.76
C PRO A 219 -0.54 7.72 -19.08
N ASN A 220 -1.88 7.75 -18.98
CA ASN A 220 -2.67 8.97 -19.12
C ASN A 220 -2.53 9.91 -17.92
N VAL A 221 -2.09 9.39 -16.77
CA VAL A 221 -1.77 10.20 -15.59
C VAL A 221 -0.53 11.03 -15.87
N THR A 222 -0.73 12.31 -16.12
CA THR A 222 0.34 13.27 -16.45
C THR A 222 0.47 14.37 -15.40
N THR A 223 -0.42 14.38 -14.40
CA THR A 223 -0.44 15.38 -13.33
C THR A 223 -0.62 14.69 -11.98
N ILE A 224 0.17 15.09 -10.97
CA ILE A 224 0.04 14.64 -9.58
C ILE A 224 -0.21 15.84 -8.66
N GLY A 225 -1.28 15.77 -7.88
CA GLY A 225 -1.58 16.70 -6.79
C GLY A 225 -1.20 16.12 -5.43
N LEU A 226 -0.20 16.69 -4.77
CA LEU A 226 0.27 16.28 -3.45
C LEU A 226 -0.56 17.00 -2.37
N ASN A 227 -1.50 16.30 -1.76
CA ASN A 227 -2.43 16.83 -0.77
C ASN A 227 -1.78 16.94 0.63
N GLY A 228 -1.06 18.05 0.84
CA GLY A 228 -0.41 18.39 2.11
C GLY A 228 1.11 18.33 2.07
N LYS A 229 1.74 19.02 3.04
CA LYS A 229 3.20 19.13 3.13
C LYS A 229 3.89 17.78 3.35
N LYS A 230 3.30 16.92 4.17
CA LYS A 230 3.86 15.59 4.47
C LYS A 230 3.81 14.68 3.24
N ALA A 231 2.69 14.65 2.51
CA ALA A 231 2.61 13.95 1.22
C ALA A 231 3.71 14.42 0.25
N ALA A 232 3.91 15.73 0.10
CA ALA A 232 4.97 16.28 -0.75
C ALA A 232 6.39 15.92 -0.27
N GLN A 233 6.63 15.94 1.04
CA GLN A 233 7.91 15.53 1.64
C GLN A 233 8.21 14.06 1.37
N LEU A 234 7.25 13.17 1.61
CA LEU A 234 7.43 11.74 1.41
C LEU A 234 7.57 11.38 -0.07
N PHE A 235 6.81 12.05 -0.94
CA PHE A 235 6.96 11.90 -2.37
C PHE A 235 8.38 12.28 -2.81
N GLY A 236 8.89 13.42 -2.35
CA GLY A 236 10.27 13.85 -2.62
C GLY A 236 11.32 12.88 -2.05
N LYS A 237 11.09 12.32 -0.85
CA LYS A 237 11.99 11.36 -0.19
C LYS A 237 12.11 10.03 -0.94
N TYR A 238 10.99 9.47 -1.40
CA TYR A 238 10.95 8.10 -1.94
C TYR A 238 10.86 8.02 -3.46
N ILE A 239 10.27 9.01 -4.11
CA ILE A 239 10.00 9.00 -5.56
C ILE A 239 10.78 10.11 -6.26
N GLY A 240 10.90 11.28 -5.64
CA GLY A 240 11.59 12.43 -6.21
C GLY A 240 10.79 13.07 -7.33
N SER A 241 11.21 12.86 -8.57
CA SER A 241 10.56 13.39 -9.77
C SER A 241 10.37 12.30 -10.81
N ILE A 242 9.22 12.30 -11.49
CA ILE A 242 8.94 11.39 -12.61
C ILE A 242 8.91 12.21 -13.90
N GLN A 243 9.64 11.78 -14.92
CA GLN A 243 9.70 12.47 -16.21
C GLN A 243 8.31 12.53 -16.85
N GLY A 244 7.93 13.70 -17.38
CA GLY A 244 6.63 13.90 -18.01
C GLY A 244 5.46 14.15 -17.05
N ILE A 245 5.69 14.08 -15.73
CA ILE A 245 4.66 14.32 -14.71
C ILE A 245 4.75 15.74 -14.16
N LYS A 246 3.62 16.46 -14.16
CA LYS A 246 3.47 17.76 -13.52
C LYS A 246 3.11 17.59 -12.05
N LEU A 247 3.92 18.13 -11.14
CA LEU A 247 3.68 18.07 -9.69
C LEU A 247 3.05 19.36 -9.16
N PHE A 248 1.98 19.23 -8.39
CA PHE A 248 1.34 20.34 -7.66
C PHE A 248 1.39 20.08 -6.16
N ALA A 249 2.08 20.94 -5.42
CA ALA A 249 1.93 20.98 -3.96
C ALA A 249 0.62 21.69 -3.60
N LEU A 250 -0.28 20.97 -2.92
CA LEU A 250 -1.60 21.45 -2.53
C LEU A 250 -1.67 21.60 -1.00
N PRO A 251 -2.36 22.63 -0.48
CA PRO A 251 -2.67 22.71 0.93
C PRO A 251 -3.52 21.51 1.35
N SER A 252 -3.24 20.94 2.52
CA SER A 252 -3.96 19.76 3.01
C SER A 252 -5.45 20.03 3.15
N SER A 253 -6.28 19.09 2.69
CA SER A 253 -7.73 19.08 2.84
C SER A 253 -8.20 18.68 4.25
N SER A 254 -7.28 18.17 5.09
CA SER A 254 -7.57 17.75 6.46
C SER A 254 -8.04 18.92 7.34
N PRO A 255 -8.97 18.69 8.30
CA PRO A 255 -9.36 19.70 9.27
C PRO A 255 -8.18 20.17 10.16
N ALA A 256 -7.11 19.37 10.28
CA ALA A 256 -5.90 19.78 11.00
C ALA A 256 -5.17 20.99 10.36
N ASN A 257 -5.40 21.23 9.07
CA ASN A 257 -4.84 22.35 8.32
C ASN A 257 -5.83 23.54 8.25
N ALA A 258 -6.40 23.90 9.41
CA ALA A 258 -7.37 24.99 9.57
C ALA A 258 -6.74 26.39 9.54
N SER A 259 -5.40 26.49 9.60
CA SER A 259 -4.68 27.77 9.54
C SER A 259 -4.68 28.42 8.16
N ILE A 260 -4.94 27.65 7.09
CA ILE A 260 -5.04 28.15 5.72
C ILE A 260 -6.52 28.44 5.42
N PRO A 261 -6.89 29.70 5.07
CA PRO A 261 -8.26 30.06 4.71
C PRO A 261 -8.83 29.24 3.56
N TRP A 262 -10.15 29.13 3.51
CA TRP A 262 -10.86 28.35 2.47
C TRP A 262 -10.52 28.84 1.06
N GLU A 263 -10.49 30.15 0.85
CA GLU A 263 -10.29 30.81 -0.42
C GLU A 263 -8.89 30.49 -0.98
N GLU A 264 -7.85 30.62 -0.14
CA GLU A 264 -6.47 30.29 -0.53
C GLU A 264 -6.31 28.79 -0.83
N LYS A 265 -6.96 27.94 -0.02
CA LYS A 265 -7.00 26.49 -0.26
C LYS A 265 -7.69 26.18 -1.58
N ARG A 266 -8.88 26.72 -1.82
CA ARG A 266 -9.64 26.55 -3.06
C ARG A 266 -8.84 27.01 -4.27
N ASP A 267 -8.26 28.20 -4.24
CA ASP A 267 -7.53 28.76 -5.37
C ASP A 267 -6.27 27.95 -5.70
N SER A 268 -5.61 27.39 -4.68
CA SER A 268 -4.49 26.45 -4.87
C SER A 268 -4.91 25.16 -5.58
N TRP A 269 -6.11 24.64 -5.28
CA TRP A 269 -6.66 23.43 -5.89
C TRP A 269 -7.23 23.68 -7.29
N LEU A 270 -7.83 24.86 -7.54
CA LEU A 270 -8.35 25.26 -8.85
C LEU A 270 -7.29 25.21 -9.97
N ARG A 271 -5.99 25.30 -9.64
CA ARG A 271 -4.89 25.11 -10.59
C ARG A 271 -4.95 23.74 -11.31
N LEU A 272 -5.58 22.74 -10.72
CA LEU A 272 -5.77 21.41 -11.32
C LEU A 272 -6.79 21.42 -12.47
N LYS A 273 -7.74 22.37 -12.48
CA LYS A 273 -8.87 22.39 -13.42
C LYS A 273 -8.44 22.36 -14.89
N GLN A 274 -7.30 22.97 -15.22
CA GLN A 274 -6.75 23.00 -16.58
C GLN A 274 -6.24 21.63 -17.09
N TYR A 275 -6.23 20.60 -16.22
CA TYR A 275 -5.73 19.25 -16.52
C TYR A 275 -6.83 18.17 -16.50
N LEU A 276 -8.09 18.57 -16.31
CA LEU A 276 -9.25 17.68 -16.40
C LEU A 276 -9.51 17.19 -17.84
#